data_AF-A0A7J7E143-F1
#
_entry.id   AF-A0A7J7E143-F1
#
_cell.length_a   1.000
_cell.length_b   1.000
_cell.length_c   1.000
_cell.angle_alpha   90.00
_cell.angle_beta   90.00
_cell.angle_gamma   90.00
#
_symmetry.space_group_name_H-M   'P 1'
#
loop_
_entity.id
_entity.type
_entity.pdbx_description
1 polymer ?
#
loop_
_entity_poly.entity_id
_entity_poly.type
_entity_poly.pdbx_seq_one_letter_code
_entity_poly.pdbx_strand_id
1 'polypeptide(L)'
;MQNKQCNLFGRAVDEYDFEDGPKKKSRKKGRDDDHKVYGKNIFAKRILTQQERCIFCFENPNRPKHLVVSIANFSYLILPKYQPLVPGHCCILTLQHESATRTVDDNIWVKFATSRNAS
;
A
#
# COMPACT_ATOMS: atom_id res chain seq x y z
N MET A 1 29.57 -15.00 -50.36
CA MET A 1 28.75 -14.89 -49.13
C MET A 1 28.31 -13.43 -49.02
N GLN A 2 27.00 -13.19 -48.95
CA GLN A 2 26.38 -11.90 -49.24
C GLN A 2 26.66 -10.81 -48.20
N ASN A 3 27.06 -9.65 -48.70
CA ASN A 3 27.09 -8.36 -48.02
C ASN A 3 25.65 -7.93 -47.69
N LYS A 4 25.33 -7.75 -46.41
CA LYS A 4 24.10 -7.09 -45.96
C LYS A 4 24.48 -5.74 -45.39
N GLN A 5 24.19 -4.71 -46.17
CA GLN A 5 24.28 -3.30 -45.79
C GLN A 5 23.39 -3.04 -44.56
N CYS A 6 23.99 -2.52 -43.50
CA CYS A 6 23.28 -1.96 -42.36
C CYS A 6 22.72 -0.58 -42.77
N ASN A 7 21.43 -0.51 -43.12
CA ASN A 7 20.74 0.77 -43.22
C ASN A 7 20.43 1.27 -41.80
N LEU A 8 21.34 2.12 -41.31
CA LEU A 8 21.05 3.10 -40.29
C LEU A 8 19.88 4.01 -40.73
N PHE A 9 19.19 4.55 -39.73
CA PHE A 9 18.28 5.70 -39.81
C PHE A 9 16.86 5.44 -40.31
N GLY A 10 16.11 4.63 -39.54
CA GLY A 10 14.67 4.84 -39.38
C GLY A 10 14.46 6.14 -38.59
N ARG A 11 14.21 7.23 -39.33
CA ARG A 11 13.88 8.57 -38.85
C ARG A 11 12.66 8.48 -37.91
N ALA A 12 12.85 8.75 -36.62
CA ALA A 12 11.73 9.01 -35.71
C ALA A 12 11.13 10.37 -36.08
N VAL A 13 10.13 10.36 -36.94
CA VAL A 13 9.23 11.50 -37.16
C VAL A 13 8.13 11.40 -36.11
N ASP A 14 8.40 11.97 -34.93
CA ASP A 14 7.35 12.39 -34.00
C ASP A 14 6.63 13.57 -34.65
N GLU A 15 5.68 13.26 -35.53
CA GLU A 15 4.69 14.23 -36.00
C GLU A 15 3.62 14.32 -34.92
N TYR A 16 3.73 15.37 -34.09
CA TYR A 16 2.77 15.70 -33.05
C TYR A 16 1.43 16.11 -33.67
N ASP A 17 0.57 15.14 -33.98
CA ASP A 17 -0.84 15.35 -34.28
C ASP A 17 -1.61 15.55 -32.96
N PHE A 18 -1.69 16.80 -32.50
CA PHE A 18 -2.46 17.22 -31.32
C PHE A 18 -3.95 17.47 -31.62
N GLU A 19 -4.52 16.86 -32.68
CA GLU A 19 -5.93 17.05 -33.08
C GLU A 19 -6.78 15.77 -32.95
N ASP A 20 -6.74 15.11 -31.80
CA ASP A 20 -7.83 14.21 -31.38
C ASP A 20 -8.06 14.34 -29.87
N GLY A 21 -8.70 15.45 -29.48
CA GLY A 21 -9.30 15.59 -28.14
C GLY A 21 -10.21 14.40 -27.83
N PRO A 22 -10.37 13.99 -26.55
CA PRO A 22 -10.87 12.67 -26.20
C PRO A 22 -12.24 12.40 -26.86
N LYS A 23 -12.23 11.56 -27.91
CA LYS A 23 -13.44 11.06 -28.56
C LYS A 23 -14.38 10.54 -27.48
N LYS A 24 -15.56 11.16 -27.38
CA LYS A 24 -16.61 10.78 -26.43
C LYS A 24 -16.82 9.28 -26.55
N LYS A 25 -16.34 8.52 -25.55
CA LYS A 25 -16.54 7.08 -25.47
C LYS A 25 -18.04 6.85 -25.56
N SER A 26 -18.50 6.30 -26.69
CA SER A 26 -19.89 5.92 -26.90
C SER A 26 -20.36 5.11 -25.70
N ARG A 27 -21.41 5.56 -25.02
CA ARG A 27 -22.01 4.88 -23.85
C ARG A 27 -22.32 3.42 -24.21
N LYS A 28 -21.41 2.50 -23.87
CA LYS A 28 -21.74 1.08 -23.72
C LYS A 28 -22.52 0.93 -22.42
N LYS A 29 -23.80 1.26 -22.47
CA LYS A 29 -24.77 1.03 -21.39
C LYS A 29 -25.08 -0.48 -21.41
N GLY A 30 -24.49 -1.25 -20.50
CA GLY A 30 -24.89 -2.66 -20.30
C GLY A 30 -23.86 -3.64 -19.72
N ARG A 31 -22.59 -3.26 -19.47
CA ARG A 31 -21.57 -4.19 -18.94
C ARG A 31 -20.64 -3.60 -17.87
N ASP A 32 -21.02 -2.46 -17.28
CA ASP A 32 -20.17 -1.72 -16.34
C ASP A 32 -20.29 -2.26 -14.89
N ASP A 33 -21.45 -2.81 -14.53
CA ASP A 33 -21.71 -3.25 -13.16
C ASP A 33 -20.89 -4.49 -12.76
N ASP A 34 -20.84 -5.51 -13.64
CA ASP A 34 -20.10 -6.76 -13.41
C ASP A 34 -18.58 -6.53 -13.24
N HIS A 35 -17.98 -5.73 -14.13
CA HIS A 35 -16.56 -5.36 -14.02
C HIS A 35 -16.25 -4.55 -12.76
N LYS A 36 -17.17 -3.68 -12.31
CA LYS A 36 -17.03 -2.90 -11.08
C LYS A 36 -17.15 -3.79 -9.84
N VAL A 37 -18.06 -4.76 -9.83
CA VAL A 37 -18.22 -5.74 -8.73
C VAL A 37 -17.02 -6.68 -8.67
N TYR A 38 -16.56 -7.20 -9.81
CA TYR A 38 -15.38 -8.05 -9.90
C TYR A 38 -14.10 -7.31 -9.45
N GLY A 39 -13.91 -6.06 -9.88
CA GLY A 39 -12.80 -5.22 -9.44
C GLY A 39 -12.79 -4.94 -7.93
N LYS A 40 -13.96 -4.65 -7.34
CA LYS A 40 -14.11 -4.52 -5.88
C LYS A 40 -13.76 -5.82 -5.14
N ASN A 41 -14.19 -6.97 -5.67
CA ASN A 41 -13.91 -8.28 -5.08
C ASN A 41 -12.40 -8.60 -5.08
N ILE A 42 -11.69 -8.32 -6.18
CA ILE A 42 -10.24 -8.47 -6.24
C ILE A 42 -9.53 -7.55 -5.25
N PHE A 43 -9.96 -6.29 -5.16
CA PHE A 43 -9.38 -5.32 -4.23
C PHE A 43 -9.57 -5.75 -2.77
N ALA A 44 -10.78 -6.15 -2.39
CA ALA A 44 -11.09 -6.66 -1.06
C ALA A 44 -10.24 -7.90 -0.72
N LYS A 45 -10.13 -8.86 -1.64
CA LYS A 45 -9.25 -10.03 -1.48
C LYS A 45 -7.80 -9.63 -1.27
N ARG A 46 -7.28 -8.67 -2.05
CA ARG A 46 -5.91 -8.17 -1.88
C ARG A 46 -5.68 -7.55 -0.51
N ILE A 47 -6.62 -6.75 0.00
CA ILE A 47 -6.51 -6.16 1.35
C ILE A 47 -6.46 -7.25 2.41
N LEU A 48 -7.37 -8.23 2.36
CA LEU A 48 -7.41 -9.33 3.32
C LEU A 48 -6.08 -10.10 3.34
N THR A 49 -5.55 -10.45 2.17
CA THR A 49 -4.26 -11.16 2.08
C THR A 49 -3.07 -10.34 2.59
N GLN A 50 -3.15 -9.00 2.54
CA GLN A 50 -2.11 -8.12 3.08
C GLN A 50 -2.20 -8.06 4.61
N GLN A 51 -3.41 -7.96 5.16
CA GLN A 51 -3.62 -7.95 6.60
C GLN A 51 -3.16 -9.28 7.24
N GLU A 52 -3.45 -10.42 6.61
CA GLU A 52 -3.02 -11.75 7.06
C GLU A 52 -1.49 -11.91 7.05
N ARG A 53 -0.80 -11.31 6.07
CA ARG A 53 0.66 -11.36 5.94
C ARG A 53 1.38 -10.28 6.73
N CYS A 54 0.67 -9.28 7.23
CA CYS A 54 1.27 -8.14 7.91
C CYS A 54 1.78 -8.54 9.29
N ILE A 55 3.10 -8.50 9.47
CA ILE A 55 3.79 -8.85 10.72
C ILE A 55 3.49 -7.89 11.88
N PHE A 56 2.86 -6.74 11.59
CA PHE A 56 2.49 -5.72 12.56
C PHE A 56 1.02 -5.81 13.00
N CYS A 57 0.21 -6.68 12.40
CA CYS A 57 -1.14 -6.89 12.90
C CYS A 57 -1.09 -7.63 14.24
N PHE A 58 -1.85 -7.15 15.23
CA PHE A 58 -1.89 -7.78 16.55
C PHE A 58 -2.56 -9.17 16.52
N GLU A 59 -3.39 -9.44 15.52
CA GLU A 59 -4.04 -10.75 15.32
C GLU A 59 -3.15 -11.73 14.54
N ASN A 60 -2.05 -11.28 13.93
CA ASN A 60 -1.20 -12.15 13.12
C ASN A 60 -0.48 -13.19 14.01
N PRO A 61 -0.68 -14.50 13.79
CA PRO A 61 -0.02 -15.55 14.56
C PRO A 61 1.50 -15.57 14.36
N ASN A 62 1.98 -15.11 13.21
CA ASN A 62 3.40 -15.08 12.85
C ASN A 62 4.14 -13.84 13.39
N ARG A 63 3.43 -12.92 14.08
CA ARG A 63 4.06 -11.75 14.71
C ARG A 63 5.04 -12.22 15.79
N PRO A 64 6.25 -11.60 15.89
CA PRO A 64 7.15 -11.84 17.01
C PRO A 64 6.59 -11.26 18.32
N LYS A 65 5.84 -12.07 19.08
CA LYS A 65 5.19 -11.66 20.34
C LYS A 65 6.18 -11.26 21.43
N HIS A 66 7.37 -11.84 21.43
CA HIS A 66 8.42 -11.57 22.42
C HIS A 66 9.07 -10.18 22.28
N LEU A 67 8.84 -9.47 21.17
CA LEU A 67 9.36 -8.12 20.96
C LEU A 67 8.41 -7.03 21.46
N VAL A 68 7.23 -7.40 21.97
CA VAL A 68 6.25 -6.44 22.49
C VAL A 68 6.71 -5.94 23.85
N VAL A 69 6.85 -4.62 23.98
CA VAL A 69 7.34 -3.96 25.20
C VAL A 69 6.18 -3.49 26.07
N SER A 70 5.15 -2.91 25.45
CA SER A 70 3.98 -2.36 26.14
C SER A 70 2.75 -2.42 25.24
N ILE A 71 1.57 -2.57 25.87
CA ILE A 71 0.28 -2.63 25.20
C ILE A 71 -0.64 -1.59 25.84
N ALA A 72 -1.26 -0.76 25.02
CA ALA A 72 -2.30 0.18 25.41
C ALA A 72 -3.63 -0.19 24.73
N ASN A 73 -4.68 0.60 24.96
CA ASN A 73 -6.04 0.29 24.49
C ASN A 73 -6.18 0.23 22.95
N PHE A 74 -5.42 1.04 22.21
CA PHE A 74 -5.51 1.11 20.73
C PHE A 74 -4.15 1.03 20.03
N SER A 75 -3.06 0.98 20.80
CA SER A 75 -1.70 0.98 20.29
C SER A 75 -0.81 0.06 21.12
N TYR A 76 0.30 -0.38 20.56
CA TYR A 76 1.31 -1.14 21.26
C TYR A 76 2.71 -0.77 20.77
N LEU A 77 3.71 -1.02 21.62
CA LEU A 77 5.12 -0.79 21.35
C LEU A 77 5.81 -2.11 21.06
N ILE A 78 6.59 -2.15 19.98
CA ILE A 78 7.39 -3.30 19.61
C ILE A 78 8.83 -2.89 19.31
N LEU A 79 9.78 -3.75 19.67
CA LEU A 79 11.15 -3.63 19.20
C LEU A 79 11.26 -4.10 17.74
N PRO A 80 12.12 -3.47 16.92
CA PRO A 80 12.39 -3.95 15.58
C PRO A 80 12.92 -5.38 15.62
N LYS A 81 12.45 -6.23 14.71
CA LYS A 81 12.91 -7.63 14.58
C LYS A 81 14.37 -7.71 14.12
N TYR A 82 14.82 -6.72 13.37
CA TYR A 82 16.17 -6.59 12.85
C TYR A 82 17.00 -5.65 13.73
N GLN A 83 18.24 -5.41 13.30
CA GLN A 83 19.16 -4.56 14.03
C GLN A 83 18.59 -3.15 14.25
N PRO A 84 18.49 -2.69 15.52
CA PRO A 84 18.01 -1.34 15.81
C PRO A 84 19.00 -0.31 15.25
N LEU A 85 18.48 0.78 14.70
CA LEU A 85 19.29 1.88 14.17
C LEU A 85 19.97 2.68 15.29
N VAL A 86 19.32 2.77 16.45
CA VAL A 86 19.79 3.48 17.65
C VAL A 86 19.42 2.69 18.91
N PRO A 87 20.18 2.85 20.02
CA PRO A 87 19.76 2.34 21.32
C PRO A 87 18.37 2.87 21.69
N GLY A 88 17.48 1.99 22.16
CA GLY A 88 16.10 2.37 22.50
C GLY A 88 15.16 2.52 21.29
N HIS A 89 15.57 2.14 20.08
CA HIS A 89 14.68 2.15 18.91
C HIS A 89 13.46 1.25 19.13
N CYS A 90 12.28 1.84 19.09
CA CYS A 90 11.01 1.15 19.18
C CYS A 90 10.04 1.64 18.08
N CYS A 91 9.10 0.79 17.72
CA CYS A 91 8.02 1.12 16.78
C CYS A 91 6.71 1.17 17.54
N ILE A 92 5.96 2.27 17.37
CA ILE A 92 4.62 2.46 17.93
C ILE A 92 3.63 2.12 16.82
N LEU A 93 2.76 1.15 17.09
CA LEU A 93 1.84 0.56 16.12
C LEU A 93 0.41 0.58 16.67
N THR A 94 -0.57 0.63 15.78
CA THR A 94 -1.98 0.46 16.14
C THR A 94 -2.31 -1.01 16.33
N LEU A 95 -3.24 -1.33 17.23
CA LEU A 95 -3.74 -2.70 17.44
C LEU A 95 -4.43 -3.24 16.17
N GLN A 96 -5.21 -2.38 15.51
CA GLN A 96 -5.86 -2.66 14.23
C GLN A 96 -4.94 -2.33 13.05
N HIS A 97 -5.08 -3.10 11.96
CA HIS A 97 -4.37 -2.83 10.71
C HIS A 97 -4.86 -1.52 10.08
N GLU A 98 -3.95 -0.55 9.97
CA GLU A 98 -4.22 0.72 9.32
C GLU A 98 -3.14 0.99 8.28
N SER A 99 -3.55 1.31 7.06
CA SER A 99 -2.63 1.51 5.93
C SER A 99 -1.82 2.80 6.07
N ALA A 100 -2.39 3.81 6.74
CA ALA A 100 -1.75 5.09 6.99
C ALA A 100 -2.30 5.68 8.29
N THR A 101 -1.50 6.53 8.96
CA THR A 101 -1.95 7.23 10.16
C THR A 101 -3.16 8.15 9.93
N ARG A 102 -3.37 8.61 8.68
CA ARG A 102 -4.52 9.44 8.30
C ARG A 102 -5.83 8.66 8.14
N THR A 103 -5.78 7.33 8.02
CA THR A 103 -7.00 6.50 7.95
C THR A 103 -7.55 6.17 9.33
N VAL A 104 -6.74 6.41 10.37
CA VAL A 104 -7.09 6.21 11.77
C VAL A 104 -8.13 7.25 12.20
N ASP A 105 -9.13 6.82 12.97
CA ASP A 105 -10.13 7.70 13.59
C ASP A 105 -9.48 8.72 14.55
N ASP A 106 -10.01 9.94 14.63
CA ASP A 106 -9.44 11.03 15.41
C ASP A 106 -9.29 10.68 16.91
N ASN A 107 -10.24 9.95 17.50
CA ASN A 107 -10.18 9.54 18.91
C ASN A 107 -9.06 8.52 19.15
N ILE A 108 -8.80 7.65 18.16
CA ILE A 108 -7.70 6.69 18.22
C ILE A 108 -6.37 7.41 18.00
N TRP A 109 -6.32 8.35 17.05
CA TRP A 109 -5.14 9.15 16.75
C TRP A 109 -4.65 9.94 17.95
N VAL A 110 -5.54 10.61 18.71
CA VAL A 110 -5.14 11.33 19.92
C VAL A 110 -4.45 10.40 20.92
N LYS A 111 -5.00 9.20 21.15
CA LYS A 111 -4.41 8.23 22.07
C LYS A 111 -3.06 7.71 21.57
N PHE A 112 -2.94 7.47 20.27
CA PHE A 112 -1.70 7.08 19.60
C PHE A 112 -0.64 8.20 19.65
N ALA A 113 -1.04 9.46 19.50
CA ALA A 113 -0.15 10.61 19.61
C ALA A 113 0.30 10.82 21.07
N THR A 114 -0.58 10.61 22.04
CA THR A 114 -0.22 10.69 23.46
C THR A 114 0.78 9.61 23.87
N SER A 115 0.66 8.37 23.37
CA SER A 115 1.60 7.30 23.71
C SER A 115 3.02 7.58 23.22
N ARG A 116 3.20 8.39 22.16
CA ARG A 116 4.50 8.89 21.72
C ARG A 116 5.18 9.81 22.73
N ASN A 117 4.42 10.61 23.47
CA ASN A 117 4.97 11.58 24.43
C ASN A 117 5.24 10.98 25.81
N ALA A 118 4.76 9.76 26.06
CA ALA A 118 4.92 9.07 27.34
C ALA A 118 6.13 8.12 27.39
N SER A 119 6.83 7.94 26.25
CA SER A 119 8.03 7.11 26.09
C SER A 119 9.28 7.98 26.10
#